data_AF-A0A534AVB7-F1
#
_entry.id   AF-A0A534AVB7-F1
#
_cell.length_a   1.000
_cell.length_b   1.000
_cell.length_c   1.000
_cell.angle_alpha   90.00
_cell.angle_beta   90.00
_cell.angle_gamma   90.00
#
_symmetry.space_group_name_H-M   'P 1'
#
loop_
_entity.id
_entity.type
_entity.pdbx_description
1 polymer ?
#
loop_
_entity_poly.entity_id
_entity_poly.type
_entity_poly.pdbx_seq_one_letter_code
_entity_poly.pdbx_strand_id
1 'polypeptide(L)'
;MSSGFERVYGCTLDRFIELGGKSFYDAATLERILAGASTVARGSDLSMDVSLRSIDGAQRWLRVVARSVHAGPGAGLERVLGVAEDITERMRLEQALHEAARQEQQRLGKEIHDKLTQELVGVALLARGLAAAARKGRQPSAEELDQLALLASGTIGTCHSIAQDLSPLSEAHGGLVQALHDMVDRQSDSNGPGVRFDAIEDAPIRLQLPSTDHLFRIAQEGLTNALKHASAHSIHVTLAVQPHTLRLEIEDDGIGIPPDATGSAGLGLKIMHYRAELIGAHLSIGPGENGGTRLVCECPQPASDAA
;
A
#
# COMPACT_ATOMS: atom_id res chain seq x y z
N MET A 1 35.52 -10.41 -9.05
CA MET A 1 34.23 -11.08 -9.30
C MET A 1 33.31 -10.75 -8.13
N SER A 2 32.06 -10.36 -8.40
CA SER A 2 31.28 -9.64 -7.38
C SER A 2 30.82 -10.59 -6.27
N SER A 3 30.98 -10.17 -5.02
CA SER A 3 30.34 -10.80 -3.85
C SER A 3 28.83 -11.00 -4.03
N GLY A 4 28.21 -10.27 -4.97
CA GLY A 4 26.81 -10.44 -5.37
C GLY A 4 26.48 -11.78 -6.00
N PHE A 5 27.35 -12.35 -6.84
CA PHE A 5 27.07 -13.62 -7.51
C PHE A 5 26.92 -14.77 -6.51
N GLU A 6 27.89 -14.89 -5.61
CA GLU A 6 27.87 -15.93 -4.56
C GLU A 6 26.72 -15.73 -3.59
N ARG A 7 26.39 -14.47 -3.25
CA ARG A 7 25.20 -14.20 -2.45
C ARG A 7 23.94 -14.71 -3.11
N VAL A 8 23.75 -14.48 -4.41
CA VAL A 8 22.54 -14.85 -5.16
C VAL A 8 22.44 -16.36 -5.38
N TYR A 9 23.48 -17.00 -5.93
CA TYR A 9 23.41 -18.42 -6.29
C TYR A 9 23.78 -19.35 -5.12
N GLY A 10 24.37 -18.80 -4.06
CA GLY A 10 24.88 -19.56 -2.91
C GLY A 10 26.15 -20.36 -3.22
N CYS A 11 26.77 -20.15 -4.38
CA CYS A 11 27.97 -20.86 -4.81
C CYS A 11 28.87 -19.97 -5.69
N THR A 12 30.13 -20.38 -5.85
CA THR A 12 31.09 -19.72 -6.74
C THR A 12 30.67 -19.86 -8.21
N LEU A 13 31.18 -18.99 -9.08
CA LEU A 13 30.93 -19.08 -10.52
C LEU A 13 31.38 -20.42 -11.11
N ASP A 14 32.55 -20.92 -10.70
CA ASP A 14 33.06 -22.21 -11.15
C ASP A 14 32.09 -23.34 -10.79
N ARG A 15 31.57 -23.33 -9.55
CA ARG A 15 30.59 -24.31 -9.10
C ARG A 15 29.26 -24.20 -9.85
N PHE A 16 28.82 -22.99 -10.16
CA PHE A 16 27.64 -22.76 -10.99
C PHE A 16 27.79 -23.37 -12.39
N ILE A 17 28.97 -23.21 -13.02
CA ILE A 17 29.29 -23.78 -14.32
C ILE A 17 29.32 -25.32 -14.24
N GLU A 18 29.96 -25.90 -13.22
CA GLU A 18 29.98 -27.35 -12.99
C GLU A 18 28.57 -27.96 -12.85
N LEU A 19 27.68 -27.27 -12.14
CA LEU A 19 26.28 -27.68 -11.95
C LEU A 19 25.41 -27.44 -13.19
N GLY A 20 25.99 -26.94 -14.28
CA GLY A 20 25.34 -26.77 -15.57
C GLY A 20 24.44 -25.54 -15.68
N GLY A 21 24.48 -24.60 -14.72
CA GLY A 21 23.82 -23.28 -14.69
C GLY A 21 22.29 -23.24 -14.83
N LYS A 22 21.72 -23.99 -15.78
CA LYS A 22 20.30 -24.19 -16.04
C LYS A 22 19.58 -24.89 -14.89
N SER A 23 20.31 -25.66 -14.07
CA SER A 23 19.78 -26.39 -12.91
C SER A 23 19.17 -25.48 -11.83
N PHE A 24 19.50 -24.18 -11.84
CA PHE A 24 18.96 -23.19 -10.92
C PHE A 24 17.59 -22.63 -11.34
N TYR A 25 17.12 -22.94 -12.55
CA TYR A 25 15.90 -22.37 -13.13
C TYR A 25 14.87 -23.47 -13.43
N ASP A 26 13.59 -23.16 -13.28
CA ASP A 26 12.53 -24.06 -13.74
C ASP A 26 12.39 -24.03 -15.27
N ALA A 27 11.62 -24.98 -15.82
CA ALA A 27 11.48 -25.15 -17.27
C ALA A 27 10.91 -23.90 -17.96
N ALA A 28 9.92 -23.25 -17.35
CA ALA A 28 9.28 -22.06 -17.90
C ALA A 28 10.23 -20.85 -17.91
N THR A 29 11.01 -20.68 -16.84
CA THR A 29 12.01 -19.62 -16.74
C THR A 29 13.15 -19.85 -17.72
N LEU A 30 13.60 -21.11 -17.87
CA LEU A 30 14.62 -21.45 -18.85
C LEU A 30 14.17 -21.17 -20.29
N GLU A 31 12.93 -21.49 -20.63
CA GLU A 31 12.35 -21.16 -21.94
C GLU A 31 12.37 -19.65 -22.21
N ARG A 32 11.98 -18.84 -21.22
CA ARG A 32 12.05 -17.37 -21.31
C ARG A 32 13.48 -16.85 -21.47
N ILE A 33 14.43 -17.42 -20.72
CA ILE A 33 15.86 -17.06 -20.83
C ILE A 33 16.37 -17.35 -22.25
N LEU A 34 16.05 -18.52 -22.81
CA LEU A 34 16.48 -18.89 -24.17
C LEU A 34 15.84 -17.99 -25.25
N ALA A 35 14.56 -17.65 -25.09
CA ALA A 35 13.87 -16.69 -25.97
C ALA A 35 14.51 -15.28 -25.89
N GLY A 36 14.88 -14.84 -24.69
CA GLY A 36 15.59 -13.58 -24.47
C GLY A 36 16.99 -13.59 -25.06
N ALA A 37 17.76 -14.66 -24.87
CA ALA A 37 19.09 -14.81 -25.46
C ALA A 37 19.04 -14.69 -26.99
N SER A 38 18.00 -15.25 -27.62
CA SER A 38 17.76 -15.10 -29.07
C SER A 38 17.45 -13.65 -29.48
N THR A 39 16.79 -12.89 -28.62
CA THR A 39 16.49 -11.46 -28.84
C THR A 39 17.77 -10.62 -28.79
N VAL A 40 18.63 -10.88 -27.80
CA VAL A 40 19.94 -10.23 -27.67
C VAL A 40 20.86 -10.59 -28.83
N ALA A 41 20.87 -11.86 -29.25
CA ALA A 41 21.64 -12.32 -30.41
C ALA A 41 21.25 -11.63 -31.73
N ARG A 42 20.02 -11.11 -31.83
CA ARG A 42 19.54 -10.30 -32.97
C ARG A 42 19.88 -8.81 -32.84
N GLY A 43 20.63 -8.41 -31.83
CA GLY A 43 21.04 -7.02 -31.62
C GLY A 43 20.06 -6.17 -30.80
N SER A 44 19.00 -6.75 -30.23
CA SER A 44 18.03 -6.02 -29.40
C SER A 44 18.39 -6.07 -27.91
N ASP A 45 18.18 -4.96 -27.21
CA ASP A 45 18.27 -4.95 -25.75
C ASP A 45 17.16 -5.80 -25.11
N LEU A 46 17.44 -6.36 -23.94
CA LEU A 46 16.55 -7.22 -23.19
C LEU A 46 16.50 -6.78 -21.73
N SER A 47 15.30 -6.75 -21.16
CA SER A 47 15.08 -6.67 -19.72
C SER A 47 14.03 -7.71 -19.32
N MET A 48 14.37 -8.58 -18.38
CA MET A 48 13.43 -9.58 -17.87
C MET A 48 13.67 -9.93 -16.41
N ASP A 49 12.60 -10.31 -15.72
CA ASP A 49 12.68 -10.83 -14.35
C ASP A 49 12.65 -12.36 -14.39
N VAL A 50 13.64 -12.99 -13.77
CA VAL A 50 13.80 -14.45 -13.72
C VAL A 50 13.80 -14.93 -12.28
N SER A 51 13.13 -16.05 -12.02
CA SER A 51 13.18 -16.72 -10.73
C SER A 51 14.21 -17.82 -10.76
N LEU A 52 14.90 -18.04 -9.65
CA LEU A 52 15.86 -19.11 -9.50
C LEU A 52 15.76 -19.72 -8.10
N ARG A 53 16.22 -20.96 -7.98
CA ARG A 53 16.42 -21.63 -6.71
C ARG A 53 17.92 -21.73 -6.44
N SER A 54 18.41 -21.03 -5.43
CA SER A 54 19.82 -21.07 -5.04
C SER A 54 20.19 -22.44 -4.41
N ILE A 55 21.48 -22.70 -4.26
CA ILE A 55 21.96 -24.01 -3.77
C ILE A 55 21.51 -24.32 -2.33
N ASP A 56 21.25 -23.27 -1.54
CA ASP A 56 20.67 -23.33 -0.20
C ASP A 56 19.16 -23.65 -0.20
N GLY A 57 18.55 -23.79 -1.39
CA GLY A 57 17.13 -24.09 -1.59
C GLY A 57 16.21 -22.86 -1.61
N ALA A 58 16.74 -21.65 -1.34
CA ALA A 58 15.95 -20.42 -1.31
C ALA A 58 15.49 -20.01 -2.72
N GLN A 59 14.26 -19.51 -2.82
CA GLN A 59 13.75 -18.90 -4.04
C GLN A 59 14.20 -17.44 -4.11
N ARG A 60 14.78 -17.05 -5.25
CA ARG A 60 15.28 -15.69 -5.49
C ARG A 60 14.83 -15.19 -6.84
N TRP A 61 14.83 -13.87 -6.99
CA TRP A 61 14.44 -13.19 -8.21
C TRP A 61 15.54 -12.26 -8.68
N LEU A 62 15.86 -12.33 -9.97
CA LEU A 62 16.83 -11.45 -10.61
C LEU A 62 16.15 -10.64 -11.71
N ARG A 63 16.42 -9.34 -11.75
CA ARG A 63 16.22 -8.54 -12.96
C ARG A 63 17.47 -8.63 -13.80
N VAL A 64 17.35 -9.25 -14.97
CA VAL A 64 18.44 -9.39 -15.93
C VAL A 64 18.23 -8.38 -17.05
N VAL A 65 19.18 -7.46 -17.17
CA VAL A 65 19.27 -6.51 -18.29
C VAL A 65 20.46 -6.89 -19.15
N ALA A 66 20.22 -7.16 -20.43
CA ALA A 66 21.26 -7.44 -21.40
C ALA A 66 21.20 -6.42 -22.53
N ARG A 67 22.32 -5.76 -22.82
CA ARG A 67 22.45 -4.81 -23.93
C ARG A 67 23.38 -5.31 -25.01
N SER A 68 22.99 -5.08 -26.25
CA SER A 68 23.75 -5.45 -27.43
C SER A 68 24.62 -4.28 -27.90
N VAL A 69 25.93 -4.49 -27.89
CA VAL A 69 26.93 -3.51 -28.33
C VAL A 69 27.37 -3.85 -29.74
N HIS A 70 27.29 -2.86 -30.64
CA HIS A 70 27.61 -3.00 -32.05
C HIS A 70 28.88 -2.20 -32.37
N ALA A 71 29.71 -2.73 -33.28
CA ALA A 71 30.98 -2.10 -33.68
C ALA A 71 30.81 -0.80 -34.51
N GLY A 72 29.57 -0.45 -34.88
CA GLY A 72 29.21 0.74 -35.65
C GLY A 72 27.80 0.66 -36.25
N PRO A 73 27.29 1.74 -36.88
CA PRO A 73 26.00 1.72 -37.55
C PRO A 73 26.00 0.69 -38.68
N GLY A 74 25.11 -0.31 -38.62
CA GLY A 74 25.02 -1.39 -39.60
C GLY A 74 26.07 -2.50 -39.48
N ALA A 75 26.93 -2.45 -38.45
CA ALA A 75 27.87 -3.53 -38.15
C ALA A 75 27.19 -4.67 -37.36
N GLY A 76 27.77 -5.87 -37.44
CA GLY A 76 27.31 -7.01 -36.65
C GLY A 76 27.46 -6.80 -35.13
N LEU A 77 26.79 -7.65 -34.36
CA LEU A 77 26.89 -7.70 -32.90
C LEU A 77 28.35 -7.92 -32.49
N GLU A 78 28.92 -7.00 -31.71
CA GLU A 78 30.31 -7.08 -31.26
C GLU A 78 30.39 -7.71 -29.86
N ARG A 79 29.54 -7.25 -28.93
CA ARG A 79 29.55 -7.67 -27.52
C ARG A 79 28.15 -7.62 -26.93
N VAL A 80 27.94 -8.40 -25.87
CA VAL A 80 26.74 -8.34 -25.02
C VAL A 80 27.16 -8.00 -23.61
N LEU A 81 26.54 -7.00 -23.01
CA LEU A 81 26.72 -6.64 -21.60
C LEU A 81 25.47 -7.06 -20.81
N GLY A 82 25.65 -7.98 -19.86
CA GLY A 82 24.58 -8.43 -18.97
C GLY A 82 24.81 -7.94 -17.53
N VAL A 83 23.79 -7.39 -16.91
CA VAL A 83 23.75 -7.08 -15.47
C VAL A 83 22.55 -7.82 -14.87
N ALA A 84 22.77 -8.41 -13.70
CA ALA A 84 21.71 -9.02 -12.90
C ALA A 84 21.61 -8.29 -11.56
N GLU A 85 20.41 -7.83 -11.22
CA GLU A 85 20.07 -7.20 -9.95
C GLU A 85 19.21 -8.16 -9.13
N ASP A 86 19.53 -8.36 -7.85
CA ASP A 86 18.69 -9.15 -6.94
C ASP A 86 17.46 -8.32 -6.53
N ILE A 87 16.30 -8.73 -7.02
CA ILE A 87 15.01 -8.09 -6.76
C ILE A 87 14.14 -8.93 -5.81
N THR A 88 14.73 -9.89 -5.09
CA THR A 88 13.98 -10.82 -4.21
C THR A 88 13.17 -10.09 -3.15
N GLU A 89 13.76 -9.11 -2.45
CA GLU A 89 13.02 -8.35 -1.42
C GLU A 89 11.93 -7.48 -2.05
N ARG A 90 12.20 -6.86 -3.21
CA ARG A 90 11.19 -6.09 -3.95
C ARG A 90 9.99 -6.96 -4.32
N MET A 91 10.21 -8.13 -4.90
CA MET A 91 9.15 -9.08 -5.25
C MET A 91 8.38 -9.55 -4.01
N ARG A 92 9.08 -9.77 -2.89
CA ARG A 92 8.46 -10.16 -1.62
C ARG A 92 7.56 -9.05 -1.07
N LEU A 93 8.01 -7.80 -1.11
CA LEU A 93 7.22 -6.65 -0.64
C LEU A 93 6.04 -6.36 -1.55
N GLU A 94 6.18 -6.50 -2.86
CA GLU A 94 5.08 -6.39 -3.81
C GLU A 94 4.02 -7.47 -3.56
N GLN A 95 4.42 -8.73 -3.36
CA GLN A 95 3.50 -9.80 -2.98
C GLN A 95 2.82 -9.55 -1.64
N ALA A 96 3.57 -9.08 -0.64
CA ALA A 96 3.01 -8.76 0.67
C ALA A 96 2.00 -7.61 0.59
N LEU A 97 2.27 -6.60 -0.25
CA LEU A 97 1.36 -5.48 -0.50
C LEU A 97 0.06 -5.96 -1.17
N HIS A 98 0.16 -6.83 -2.18
CA HIS A 98 -1.02 -7.43 -2.82
C HIS A 98 -1.83 -8.28 -1.85
N GLU A 99 -1.17 -9.10 -1.04
CA GLU A 99 -1.85 -9.95 -0.05
C GLU A 99 -2.51 -9.11 1.05
N ALA A 100 -1.84 -8.07 1.53
CA ALA A 100 -2.41 -7.13 2.51
C ALA A 100 -3.66 -6.43 1.94
N ALA A 101 -3.62 -5.97 0.68
CA ALA A 101 -4.77 -5.38 0.02
C ALA A 101 -5.93 -6.39 -0.13
N ARG A 102 -5.63 -7.64 -0.48
CA ARG A 102 -6.61 -8.72 -0.59
C ARG A 102 -7.26 -9.05 0.75
N GLN A 103 -6.47 -9.15 1.81
CA GLN A 103 -6.95 -9.39 3.17
C GLN A 103 -7.84 -8.26 3.65
N GLU A 104 -7.45 -7.01 3.40
CA GLU A 104 -8.25 -5.84 3.74
C GLU A 104 -9.58 -5.82 2.98
N GLN A 105 -9.56 -6.10 1.68
CA GLN A 105 -10.79 -6.20 0.89
C GLN A 105 -11.71 -7.33 1.41
N GLN A 106 -11.14 -8.46 1.82
CA GLN A 106 -11.92 -9.57 2.39
C GLN A 106 -12.50 -9.23 3.77
N ARG A 107 -11.73 -8.54 4.61
CA ARG A 107 -12.16 -8.04 5.92
C ARG A 107 -13.31 -7.03 5.76
N LEU A 108 -13.12 -6.02 4.93
CA LEU A 108 -14.13 -5.01 4.60
C LEU A 108 -15.38 -5.69 4.04
N GLY A 109 -15.24 -6.57 3.05
CA GLY A 109 -16.38 -7.30 2.48
C GLY A 109 -17.20 -8.06 3.53
N LYS A 110 -16.54 -8.66 4.52
CA LYS A 110 -17.21 -9.35 5.63
C LYS A 110 -17.90 -8.37 6.58
N GLU A 111 -17.22 -7.31 7.02
CA GLU A 111 -17.80 -6.31 7.92
C GLU A 111 -19.00 -5.60 7.30
N ILE A 112 -18.90 -5.28 6.01
CA ILE A 112 -19.98 -4.72 5.20
C ILE A 112 -21.16 -5.68 5.19
N HIS A 113 -20.90 -6.95 4.86
CA HIS A 113 -21.94 -7.97 4.82
C HIS A 113 -22.62 -8.11 6.18
N ASP A 114 -21.87 -8.23 7.26
CA ASP A 114 -22.39 -8.46 8.60
C ASP A 114 -23.21 -7.25 9.10
N LYS A 115 -22.65 -6.03 9.01
CA LYS A 115 -23.29 -4.81 9.52
C LYS A 115 -24.52 -4.42 8.70
N LEU A 116 -24.40 -4.35 7.36
CA LEU A 116 -25.54 -3.97 6.53
C LEU A 116 -26.65 -5.02 6.55
N THR A 117 -26.31 -6.31 6.58
CA THR A 117 -27.34 -7.35 6.66
C THR A 117 -28.12 -7.23 7.97
N GLN A 118 -27.46 -6.99 9.10
CA GLN A 118 -28.13 -6.82 10.38
C GLN A 118 -29.09 -5.61 10.37
N GLU A 119 -28.63 -4.46 9.89
CA GLU A 119 -29.46 -3.25 9.83
C GLU A 119 -30.65 -3.41 8.86
N LEU A 120 -30.41 -3.97 7.66
CA LEU A 120 -31.47 -4.22 6.68
C LEU A 120 -32.49 -5.25 7.17
N VAL A 121 -32.06 -6.28 7.91
CA VAL A 121 -32.97 -7.24 8.54
C VAL A 121 -33.85 -6.54 9.58
N GLY A 122 -33.30 -5.61 10.37
CA GLY A 122 -34.06 -4.80 11.32
C GLY A 122 -35.14 -3.97 10.63
N VAL A 123 -34.77 -3.23 9.58
CA VAL A 123 -35.72 -2.44 8.76
C VAL A 123 -36.81 -3.34 8.18
N ALA A 124 -36.44 -4.49 7.60
CA ALA A 124 -37.39 -5.42 6.99
C ALA A 124 -38.35 -6.04 8.02
N LEU A 125 -37.87 -6.37 9.23
CA LEU A 125 -38.70 -6.95 10.29
C LEU A 125 -39.72 -5.93 10.81
N LEU A 126 -39.29 -4.69 11.06
CA LEU A 126 -40.19 -3.63 11.50
C LEU A 126 -41.26 -3.34 10.44
N ALA A 127 -40.87 -3.19 9.17
CA ALA A 127 -41.80 -2.99 8.07
C ALA A 127 -42.81 -4.15 7.94
N ARG A 128 -42.37 -5.41 8.08
CA ARG A 128 -43.26 -6.58 8.07
C ARG A 128 -44.22 -6.58 9.26
N GLY A 129 -43.77 -6.19 10.44
CA GLY A 129 -44.59 -6.06 11.64
C GLY A 129 -45.72 -5.05 11.46
N LEU A 130 -45.40 -3.86 10.92
CA LEU A 130 -46.38 -2.82 10.62
C LEU A 130 -47.38 -3.27 9.54
N ALA A 131 -46.91 -3.92 8.47
CA ALA A 131 -47.77 -4.46 7.43
C ALA A 131 -48.73 -5.55 7.97
N ALA A 132 -48.24 -6.44 8.85
CA ALA A 132 -49.06 -7.48 9.47
C ALA A 132 -50.13 -6.90 10.41
N ALA A 133 -49.81 -5.84 11.16
CA ALA A 133 -50.77 -5.12 12.00
C ALA A 133 -51.84 -4.40 11.17
N ALA A 134 -51.44 -3.74 10.08
CA ALA A 134 -52.34 -3.08 9.14
C ALA A 134 -53.36 -4.05 8.53
N ARG A 135 -52.92 -5.26 8.15
CA ARG A 135 -53.82 -6.33 7.66
C ARG A 135 -54.85 -6.79 8.70
N LYS A 136 -54.56 -6.62 9.99
CA LYS A 136 -55.48 -6.92 11.10
C LYS A 136 -56.36 -5.70 11.48
N GLY A 137 -56.32 -4.62 10.69
CA GLY A 137 -57.13 -3.42 10.91
C GLY A 137 -56.50 -2.37 11.83
N ARG A 138 -55.26 -2.57 12.31
CA ARG A 138 -54.54 -1.57 13.12
C ARG A 138 -53.72 -0.68 12.21
N GLN A 139 -54.06 0.61 12.11
CA GLN A 139 -53.21 1.56 11.39
C GLN A 139 -51.90 1.82 12.15
N PRO A 140 -50.76 1.92 11.44
CA PRO A 140 -49.50 2.36 12.04
C PRO A 140 -49.63 3.77 12.65
N SER A 141 -49.03 4.00 13.80
CA SER A 141 -48.89 5.36 14.34
C SER A 141 -47.82 6.15 13.57
N ALA A 142 -47.84 7.48 13.70
CA ALA A 142 -46.76 8.32 13.17
C ALA A 142 -45.40 7.93 13.77
N GLU A 143 -45.34 7.68 15.09
CA GLU A 143 -44.11 7.25 15.77
C GLU A 143 -43.53 5.94 15.22
N GLU A 144 -44.39 4.95 14.89
CA GLU A 144 -43.94 3.69 14.30
C GLU A 144 -43.35 3.90 12.89
N LEU A 145 -43.93 4.80 12.11
CA LEU A 145 -43.42 5.16 10.78
C LEU A 145 -42.12 5.99 10.89
N ASP A 146 -42.03 6.89 11.87
CA ASP A 146 -40.83 7.68 12.15
C ASP A 146 -39.67 6.78 12.61
N GLN A 147 -39.93 5.76 13.44
CA GLN A 147 -38.92 4.76 13.81
C GLN A 147 -38.42 3.97 12.60
N LEU A 148 -39.31 3.58 11.69
CA LEU A 148 -38.91 2.90 10.45
C LEU A 148 -38.06 3.83 9.56
N ALA A 149 -38.44 5.10 9.43
CA ALA A 149 -37.69 6.10 8.67
C ALA A 149 -36.32 6.36 9.29
N LEU A 150 -36.23 6.43 10.62
CA LEU A 150 -34.97 6.62 11.36
C LEU A 150 -34.02 5.43 11.15
N LEU A 151 -34.53 4.20 11.28
CA LEU A 151 -33.72 3.00 11.03
C LEU A 151 -33.22 2.95 9.58
N ALA A 152 -34.10 3.21 8.60
CA ALA A 152 -33.71 3.24 7.20
C ALA A 152 -32.66 4.33 6.90
N SER A 153 -32.81 5.51 7.50
CA SER A 153 -31.85 6.62 7.36
C SER A 153 -30.50 6.27 7.99
N GLY A 154 -30.51 5.60 9.15
CA GLY A 154 -29.31 5.04 9.78
C GLY A 154 -28.60 4.04 8.87
N THR A 155 -29.33 3.11 8.25
CA THR A 155 -28.77 2.15 7.29
C THR A 155 -28.17 2.82 6.07
N ILE A 156 -28.80 3.87 5.54
CA ILE A 156 -28.24 4.67 4.44
C ILE A 156 -26.93 5.35 4.87
N GLY A 157 -26.88 5.90 6.09
CA GLY A 157 -25.66 6.46 6.68
C GLY A 157 -24.53 5.43 6.78
N THR A 158 -24.83 4.22 7.27
CA THR A 158 -23.86 3.11 7.33
C THR A 158 -23.36 2.73 5.93
N CYS A 159 -24.25 2.61 4.93
CA CYS A 159 -23.87 2.37 3.53
C CYS A 159 -22.89 3.43 3.02
N HIS A 160 -23.15 4.71 3.31
CA HIS A 160 -22.31 5.81 2.85
C HIS A 160 -20.92 5.77 3.50
N SER A 161 -20.87 5.53 4.82
CA SER A 161 -19.61 5.35 5.55
C SER A 161 -18.78 4.20 4.98
N ILE A 162 -19.43 3.06 4.68
CA ILE A 162 -18.78 1.91 4.07
C ILE A 162 -18.21 2.23 2.68
N ALA A 163 -18.97 2.96 1.85
CA ALA A 163 -18.52 3.35 0.52
C ALA A 163 -17.28 4.26 0.58
N GLN A 164 -17.20 5.11 1.60
CA GLN A 164 -16.01 5.93 1.86
C GLN A 164 -14.79 5.09 2.25
N ASP A 165 -14.96 4.06 3.10
CA ASP A 165 -13.85 3.18 3.48
C ASP A 165 -13.28 2.39 2.29
N LEU A 166 -14.13 2.04 1.32
CA LEU A 166 -13.71 1.35 0.09
C LEU A 166 -12.98 2.25 -0.90
N SER A 167 -13.29 3.54 -0.93
CA SER A 167 -12.70 4.51 -1.87
C SER A 167 -12.55 5.89 -1.23
N PRO A 168 -11.61 6.04 -0.27
CA PRO A 168 -11.47 7.27 0.50
C PRO A 168 -11.04 8.47 -0.35
N LEU A 169 -10.41 8.22 -1.51
CA LEU A 169 -9.84 9.27 -2.37
C LEU A 169 -10.64 9.52 -3.65
N SER A 170 -11.88 9.06 -3.74
CA SER A 170 -12.71 9.33 -4.92
C SER A 170 -13.02 10.84 -5.05
N GLU A 171 -13.21 11.33 -6.28
CA GLU A 171 -13.59 12.74 -6.53
C GLU A 171 -14.87 13.15 -5.79
N ALA A 172 -15.77 12.19 -5.53
CA ALA A 172 -17.01 12.42 -4.78
C ALA A 172 -16.76 12.66 -3.26
N HIS A 173 -15.56 12.38 -2.76
CA HIS A 173 -15.23 12.36 -1.32
C HIS A 173 -14.24 13.46 -0.88
N GLY A 174 -14.01 14.49 -1.69
CA GLY A 174 -13.26 15.69 -1.25
C GLY A 174 -11.73 15.57 -1.25
N GLY A 175 -11.17 14.50 -1.85
CA GLY A 175 -9.72 14.35 -2.05
C GLY A 175 -8.92 13.98 -0.79
N LEU A 176 -7.59 14.12 -0.85
CA LEU A 176 -6.68 13.62 0.21
C LEU A 176 -6.89 14.29 1.57
N VAL A 177 -7.08 15.60 1.59
CA VAL A 177 -7.25 16.37 2.83
C VAL A 177 -8.48 15.86 3.59
N GLN A 178 -9.61 15.76 2.90
CA GLN A 178 -10.84 15.24 3.48
C GLN A 178 -10.69 13.78 3.92
N ALA A 179 -10.05 12.95 3.08
CA ALA A 179 -9.81 11.54 3.43
C ALA A 179 -9.00 11.39 4.73
N LEU A 180 -7.95 12.20 4.93
CA LEU A 180 -7.15 12.18 6.15
C LEU A 180 -7.91 12.71 7.36
N HIS A 181 -8.69 13.77 7.19
CA HIS A 181 -9.59 14.28 8.23
C HIS A 181 -10.57 13.19 8.68
N ASP A 182 -11.29 12.58 7.74
CA ASP A 182 -12.25 11.54 8.01
C ASP A 182 -11.59 10.30 8.64
N MET A 183 -10.37 9.96 8.23
CA MET A 183 -9.60 8.87 8.82
C MET A 183 -9.28 9.15 10.29
N VAL A 184 -8.84 10.36 10.62
CA VAL A 184 -8.54 10.78 11.99
C VAL A 184 -9.82 10.79 12.83
N ASP A 185 -10.92 11.34 12.33
CA ASP A 185 -12.21 11.35 13.03
C ASP A 185 -12.70 9.94 13.35
N ARG A 186 -12.61 9.00 12.39
CA ARG A 186 -13.04 7.61 12.58
C ARG A 186 -12.17 6.85 13.58
N GLN A 187 -10.87 7.14 13.62
CA GLN A 187 -9.92 6.45 14.51
C GLN A 187 -9.78 7.12 15.87
N SER A 188 -10.38 8.31 16.05
CA SER A 188 -10.46 9.00 17.33
C SER A 188 -11.52 8.32 18.21
N ASP A 189 -11.08 7.57 19.22
CA ASP A 189 -11.96 7.08 20.28
C ASP A 189 -12.04 8.13 21.39
N SER A 190 -13.25 8.42 21.87
CA SER A 190 -13.52 9.22 23.07
C SER A 190 -12.73 8.80 24.32
N ASN A 191 -12.30 7.54 24.39
CA ASN A 191 -11.49 7.00 25.49
C ASN A 191 -10.01 6.75 25.10
N GLY A 192 -9.62 7.08 23.88
CA GLY A 192 -8.26 6.93 23.35
C GLY A 192 -7.39 8.17 23.51
N PRO A 193 -6.16 8.16 22.95
CA PRO A 193 -5.34 9.37 22.86
C PRO A 193 -6.04 10.46 22.05
N GLY A 194 -5.75 11.72 22.38
CA GLY A 194 -6.22 12.84 21.57
C GLY A 194 -5.54 12.83 20.22
N VAL A 195 -6.31 12.60 19.14
CA VAL A 195 -5.80 12.65 17.77
C VAL A 195 -6.23 13.98 17.14
N ARG A 196 -5.28 14.69 16.53
CA ARG A 196 -5.53 15.95 15.83
C ARG A 196 -5.03 15.88 14.39
N PHE A 197 -5.79 16.47 13.48
CA PHE A 197 -5.38 16.69 12.09
C PHE A 197 -5.26 18.18 11.80
N ASP A 198 -4.15 18.58 11.19
CA ASP A 198 -3.94 19.93 10.65
C ASP A 198 -3.49 19.86 9.19
N ALA A 199 -4.10 20.69 8.34
CA ALA A 199 -3.74 20.84 6.93
C ALA A 199 -3.23 22.26 6.66
N ILE A 200 -2.07 22.36 6.02
CA ILE A 200 -1.42 23.61 5.63
C ILE A 200 -1.30 23.60 4.10
N GLU A 201 -2.20 24.30 3.42
CA GLU A 201 -2.35 24.25 1.96
C GLU A 201 -1.82 25.53 1.29
N ASP A 202 -0.51 25.60 1.07
CA ASP A 202 0.13 26.72 0.34
C ASP A 202 0.03 26.56 -1.19
N ALA A 203 -0.44 25.40 -1.66
CA ALA A 203 -0.61 25.05 -3.08
C ALA A 203 -1.67 23.93 -3.26
N PRO A 204 -2.24 23.75 -4.46
CA PRO A 204 -3.13 22.62 -4.72
C PRO A 204 -2.36 21.29 -4.79
N ILE A 205 -3.01 20.20 -4.39
CA ILE A 205 -2.47 18.85 -4.55
C ILE A 205 -2.55 18.44 -6.02
N ARG A 206 -1.39 18.12 -6.61
CA ARG A 206 -1.26 17.68 -8.02
C ARG A 206 -0.92 16.19 -8.20
N LEU A 207 -0.86 15.44 -7.10
CA LEU A 207 -0.60 14.00 -7.15
C LEU A 207 -1.75 13.28 -7.86
N GLN A 208 -1.39 12.33 -8.72
CA GLN A 208 -2.37 11.43 -9.36
C GLN A 208 -2.94 10.46 -8.33
N LEU A 209 -4.16 9.98 -8.58
CA LEU A 209 -4.90 9.13 -7.64
C LEU A 209 -4.10 7.92 -7.09
N PRO A 210 -3.32 7.17 -7.89
CA PRO A 210 -2.50 6.08 -7.35
C PRO A 210 -1.45 6.55 -6.34
N SER A 211 -0.81 7.70 -6.59
CA SER A 211 0.19 8.26 -5.67
C SER A 211 -0.44 8.73 -4.37
N THR A 212 -1.61 9.36 -4.48
CA THR A 212 -2.41 9.80 -3.35
C THR A 212 -2.87 8.61 -2.48
N ASP A 213 -3.24 7.47 -3.08
CA ASP A 213 -3.61 6.24 -2.35
C ASP A 213 -2.45 5.65 -1.57
N HIS A 214 -1.26 5.60 -2.16
CA HIS A 214 -0.06 5.14 -1.43
C HIS A 214 0.24 6.03 -0.23
N LEU A 215 0.15 7.36 -0.39
CA LEU A 215 0.37 8.30 0.69
C LEU A 215 -0.69 8.19 1.79
N PHE A 216 -1.97 8.09 1.43
CA PHE A 216 -3.07 7.87 2.37
C PHE A 216 -2.86 6.59 3.19
N ARG A 217 -2.43 5.50 2.55
CA ARG A 217 -2.18 4.23 3.25
C ARG A 217 -0.93 4.27 4.14
N ILE A 218 0.07 5.08 3.80
CA ILE A 218 1.19 5.37 4.72
C ILE A 218 0.65 6.11 5.95
N ALA A 219 -0.23 7.10 5.77
CA ALA A 219 -0.85 7.81 6.88
C ALA A 219 -1.67 6.88 7.78
N GLN A 220 -2.49 6.02 7.16
CA GLN A 220 -3.34 5.06 7.85
C GLN A 220 -2.53 4.07 8.69
N GLU A 221 -1.47 3.49 8.12
CA GLU A 221 -0.59 2.56 8.83
C GLU A 221 0.20 3.27 9.94
N GLY A 222 0.68 4.50 9.68
CA GLY A 222 1.34 5.33 10.68
C GLY A 222 0.45 5.63 11.90
N LEU A 223 -0.77 6.10 11.65
CA LEU A 223 -1.75 6.36 12.71
C LEU A 223 -2.16 5.08 13.45
N THR A 224 -2.39 3.99 12.72
CA THR A 224 -2.70 2.68 13.32
C THR A 224 -1.59 2.20 14.24
N ASN A 225 -0.33 2.37 13.83
CA ASN A 225 0.82 2.00 14.65
C ASN A 225 0.93 2.86 15.90
N ALA A 226 0.72 4.17 15.80
CA ALA A 226 0.70 5.07 16.95
C ALA A 226 -0.40 4.65 17.96
N LEU A 227 -1.64 4.45 17.49
CA LEU A 227 -2.77 4.05 18.33
C LEU A 227 -2.56 2.69 19.02
N LYS A 228 -1.94 1.73 18.34
CA LYS A 228 -1.75 0.37 18.86
C LYS A 228 -0.50 0.19 19.71
N HIS A 229 0.57 0.94 19.43
CA HIS A 229 1.90 0.63 19.94
C HIS A 229 2.55 1.76 20.72
N ALA A 230 2.14 3.02 20.53
CA ALA A 230 2.82 4.14 21.17
C ALA A 230 2.50 4.27 22.66
N SER A 231 1.32 3.81 23.12
CA SER A 231 0.79 4.17 24.45
C SER A 231 0.83 5.69 24.67
N ALA A 232 0.57 6.44 23.60
CA ALA A 232 0.59 7.90 23.56
C ALA A 232 -0.63 8.49 24.29
N HIS A 233 -0.50 9.75 24.72
CA HIS A 233 -1.61 10.60 25.15
C HIS A 233 -2.11 11.48 24.00
N SER A 234 -1.21 11.86 23.09
CA SER A 234 -1.52 12.70 21.94
C SER A 234 -0.86 12.20 20.66
N ILE A 235 -1.58 12.32 19.55
CA ILE A 235 -1.10 12.00 18.20
C ILE A 235 -1.48 13.14 17.27
N HIS A 236 -0.48 13.70 16.59
CA HIS A 236 -0.66 14.82 15.66
C HIS A 236 -0.38 14.35 14.24
N VAL A 237 -1.36 14.56 13.35
CA VAL A 237 -1.26 14.29 11.92
C VAL A 237 -1.24 15.62 11.19
N THR A 238 -0.16 15.91 10.47
CA THR A 238 -0.01 17.15 9.71
C THR A 238 0.17 16.85 8.22
N LEU A 239 -0.59 17.55 7.38
CA LEU A 239 -0.40 17.56 5.94
C LEU A 239 0.00 18.97 5.48
N ALA A 240 1.24 19.15 5.02
CA ALA A 240 1.70 20.39 4.42
C ALA A 240 1.84 20.24 2.90
N VAL A 241 1.16 21.11 2.16
CA VAL A 241 1.12 21.11 0.69
C VAL A 241 1.83 22.36 0.18
N GLN A 242 2.98 22.15 -0.47
CA GLN A 242 3.81 23.21 -1.05
C GLN A 242 3.85 23.05 -2.58
N PRO A 243 4.29 24.07 -3.35
CA PRO A 243 4.26 24.03 -4.81
C PRO A 243 5.01 22.85 -5.47
N HIS A 244 6.03 22.31 -4.80
CA HIS A 244 6.93 21.27 -5.31
C HIS A 244 6.99 20.02 -4.45
N THR A 245 6.41 20.05 -3.25
CA THR A 245 6.51 18.99 -2.26
C THR A 245 5.21 18.89 -1.47
N LEU A 246 4.87 17.67 -1.09
CA LEU A 246 3.78 17.38 -0.18
C LEU A 246 4.38 16.58 0.97
N ARG A 247 4.26 17.10 2.19
CA ARG A 247 4.81 16.53 3.41
C ARG A 247 3.69 16.05 4.32
N LEU A 248 3.63 14.75 4.53
CA LEU A 248 2.79 14.11 5.54
C LEU A 248 3.64 13.81 6.77
N GLU A 249 3.15 14.18 7.94
CA GLU A 249 3.82 13.97 9.21
C GLU A 249 2.86 13.40 10.24
N ILE A 250 3.31 12.39 10.98
CA ILE A 250 2.60 11.80 12.12
C ILE A 250 3.58 11.76 13.30
N GLU A 251 3.22 12.41 14.38
CA GLU A 251 4.01 12.44 15.62
C GLU A 251 3.15 11.99 16.80
N ASP A 252 3.70 11.12 17.64
CA ASP A 252 3.10 10.72 18.91
C ASP A 252 4.03 11.04 20.09
N ASP A 253 3.47 11.21 21.28
CA ASP A 253 4.21 11.46 22.53
C ASP A 253 4.44 10.19 23.36
N GLY A 254 4.40 9.02 22.71
CA GLY A 254 4.43 7.72 23.36
C GLY A 254 5.82 7.18 23.69
N ILE A 255 5.93 5.86 23.72
CA ILE A 255 7.15 5.13 24.11
C ILE A 255 8.22 5.07 23.01
N GLY A 256 7.88 5.43 21.77
CA GLY A 256 8.78 5.38 20.62
C GLY A 256 9.05 3.96 20.09
N ILE A 257 9.83 3.87 19.01
CA ILE A 257 10.25 2.58 18.43
C ILE A 257 11.55 2.09 19.11
N PRO A 258 11.59 0.86 19.66
CA PRO A 258 12.80 0.30 20.25
C PRO A 258 13.96 0.23 19.25
N PRO A 259 15.21 0.53 19.64
CA PRO A 259 16.38 0.51 18.75
C PRO A 259 16.63 -0.85 18.07
N ASP A 260 16.31 -1.95 18.76
CA ASP A 260 16.49 -3.31 18.22
C ASP A 260 15.44 -3.67 17.14
N ALA A 261 14.38 -2.88 16.99
CA ALA A 261 13.35 -3.09 15.98
C ALA A 261 13.75 -2.55 14.58
N THR A 262 14.76 -1.68 14.47
CA THR A 262 15.14 -1.06 13.19
C THR A 262 15.94 -2.00 12.28
N GLY A 263 16.66 -2.99 12.85
CA GLY A 263 17.42 -3.99 12.09
C GLY A 263 16.55 -5.09 11.45
N SER A 264 15.37 -5.33 12.02
CA SER A 264 14.33 -6.21 11.48
C SER A 264 12.99 -5.48 11.41
N ALA A 265 12.96 -4.38 10.66
CA ALA A 265 11.74 -3.60 10.48
C ALA A 265 10.55 -4.54 10.18
N GLY A 266 9.48 -4.41 10.97
CA GLY A 266 8.27 -5.21 10.82
C GLY A 266 7.70 -5.05 9.41
N LEU A 267 6.90 -6.03 8.97
CA LEU A 267 6.35 -6.05 7.61
C LEU A 267 5.61 -4.75 7.25
N GLY A 268 4.90 -4.13 8.21
CA GLY A 268 4.21 -2.84 8.02
C GLY A 268 5.16 -1.70 7.64
N LEU A 269 6.27 -1.53 8.39
CA LEU A 269 7.30 -0.52 8.10
C LEU A 269 7.92 -0.73 6.71
N LYS A 270 8.23 -1.98 6.35
CA LYS A 270 8.78 -2.31 5.03
C LYS A 270 7.79 -2.00 3.90
N ILE A 271 6.51 -2.30 4.10
CA ILE A 271 5.45 -1.96 3.13
C ILE A 271 5.31 -0.44 3.00
N MET A 272 5.38 0.32 4.10
CA MET A 272 5.34 1.79 4.03
C MET A 272 6.53 2.36 3.25
N HIS A 273 7.75 1.87 3.50
CA HIS A 273 8.92 2.28 2.72
C HIS A 273 8.75 1.95 1.24
N TYR A 274 8.28 0.74 0.92
CA TYR A 274 8.03 0.36 -0.48
C TYR A 274 6.96 1.24 -1.15
N ARG A 275 5.88 1.58 -0.44
CA ARG A 275 4.85 2.53 -0.92
C ARG A 275 5.43 3.91 -1.20
N ALA A 276 6.31 4.40 -0.33
CA ALA A 276 6.99 5.68 -0.54
C ALA A 276 7.89 5.64 -1.77
N GLU A 277 8.66 4.57 -1.96
CA GLU A 277 9.49 4.36 -3.17
C GLU A 277 8.66 4.34 -4.46
N LEU A 278 7.49 3.68 -4.45
CA LEU A 278 6.60 3.61 -5.62
C LEU A 278 6.11 4.99 -6.09
N ILE A 279 6.03 5.96 -5.18
CA ILE A 279 5.59 7.34 -5.48
C ILE A 279 6.76 8.33 -5.53
N GLY A 280 8.01 7.85 -5.49
CA GLY A 280 9.19 8.70 -5.44
C GLY A 280 9.32 9.54 -4.18
N ALA A 281 8.62 9.17 -3.10
CA ALA A 281 8.67 9.84 -1.81
C ALA A 281 9.83 9.35 -0.94
N HIS A 282 10.29 10.22 -0.06
CA HIS A 282 11.20 9.86 1.01
C HIS A 282 10.43 9.65 2.32
N LEU A 283 10.49 8.44 2.87
CA LEU A 283 9.91 8.11 4.17
C LEU A 283 11.03 8.00 5.22
N SER A 284 10.87 8.75 6.31
CA SER A 284 11.72 8.66 7.50
C SER A 284 10.87 8.39 8.72
N ILE A 285 11.35 7.49 9.59
CA ILE A 285 10.68 7.11 10.83
C ILE A 285 11.76 7.09 11.91
N GLY A 286 11.52 7.80 13.01
CA GLY A 286 12.51 7.97 14.07
C GLY A 286 11.90 8.46 15.38
N PRO A 287 12.74 8.80 16.37
CA PRO A 287 12.27 9.40 17.62
C PRO A 287 11.61 10.76 17.36
N GLY A 288 10.50 11.02 18.04
CA GLY A 288 9.84 12.32 18.04
C GLY A 288 10.57 13.35 18.89
N GLU A 289 10.25 14.64 18.67
CA GLU A 289 10.93 15.74 19.37
C GLU A 289 10.49 15.82 20.84
N ASN A 290 9.27 15.39 21.13
CA ASN A 290 8.66 15.39 22.47
C ASN A 290 8.66 14.01 23.14
N GLY A 291 9.46 13.06 22.64
CA GLY A 291 9.31 11.63 22.93
C GLY A 291 8.57 10.92 21.80
N GLY A 292 8.23 9.64 22.00
CA GLY A 292 7.45 8.88 21.03
C GLY A 292 8.11 8.66 19.67
N THR A 293 7.27 8.54 18.65
CA THR A 293 7.68 8.27 17.27
C THR A 293 7.28 9.43 16.37
N ARG A 294 8.16 9.75 15.42
CA ARG A 294 7.87 10.67 14.32
C ARG A 294 8.07 9.99 12.98
N LEU A 295 7.02 10.01 12.18
CA LEU A 295 6.98 9.54 10.80
C LEU A 295 6.82 10.75 9.88
N VAL A 296 7.70 10.86 8.88
CA VAL A 296 7.65 11.92 7.87
C VAL A 296 7.75 11.30 6.48
N CYS A 297 6.76 11.55 5.64
CA CYS A 297 6.74 11.17 4.23
C CYS A 297 6.73 12.43 3.36
N GLU A 298 7.80 12.65 2.61
CA GLU A 298 7.93 13.77 1.68
C GLU A 298 7.81 13.28 0.24
N CYS A 299 6.75 13.70 -0.45
CA CYS A 299 6.45 13.32 -1.81
C CYS A 299 6.67 14.52 -2.76
N PRO A 300 7.43 14.36 -3.86
CA PRO A 300 7.57 15.42 -4.85
C PRO A 300 6.25 15.66 -5.57
N GLN A 301 5.88 16.93 -5.76
CA GLN A 301 4.76 17.29 -6.62
C GLN A 301 5.21 17.47 -8.06
N PRO A 302 4.41 17.04 -9.06
CA PRO A 302 4.65 17.44 -10.43
C PRO A 302 4.57 18.96 -10.54
N ALA A 303 5.40 19.53 -11.42
CA ALA A 303 5.40 20.96 -11.67
C ALA A 303 4.00 21.43 -12.09
N SER A 304 3.69 22.70 -11.79
CA SER A 304 2.55 23.35 -12.43
C SER A 304 2.79 23.35 -13.92
N ASP A 305 1.98 22.64 -14.70
CA ASP A 305 1.91 22.93 -16.13
C ASP A 305 1.48 24.40 -16.24
N ALA A 306 2.41 25.26 -16.66
CA ALA A 306 2.10 26.63 -17.00
C ALA A 306 1.25 26.58 -18.27
N ALA A 307 0.01 27.08 -18.16
CA ALA A 307 -0.87 27.31 -19.29
C ALA A 307 -0.28 28.34 -20.25
#